data_AF-A0A7W7I0C1-F1
#
_entry.id   AF-A0A7W7I0C1-F1
#
_cell.length_a   1.000
_cell.length_b   1.000
_cell.length_c   1.000
_cell.angle_alpha   90.00
_cell.angle_beta   90.00
_cell.angle_gamma   90.00
#
_symmetry.space_group_name_H-M   'P 1'
#
loop_
_entity.id
_entity.type
_entity.pdbx_description
1 polymer ?
#
loop_
_entity_poly.entity_id
_entity_poly.type
_entity_poly.pdbx_seq_one_letter_code
_entity_poly.pdbx_strand_id
1 'polypeptide(L)'
;MRSISKTLFALLTGVASVLAAASPAAAGASPPRELGGLDLGAYCRSLGNAGAVLAGSTAYDWHCAAADGGRSDLTFDAACRWTYATGDAVDRIGDFRDPTSVKCWQVAPGAVAPDFENYCTSTGHSAAALLGTTVYDWRCVNHSRGGPTYFSVDVLAVCRKTTSVTATVERFVNYYDARTWQCRV
;
A
#
# COMPACT_ATOMS: atom_id res chain seq x y z
N MET A 1 11.04 42.68 81.91
CA MET A 1 9.77 41.98 82.26
C MET A 1 9.31 41.21 81.04
N ARG A 2 8.93 39.95 81.24
CA ARG A 2 8.53 38.96 80.23
C ARG A 2 7.26 39.40 79.49
N SER A 3 7.15 39.08 78.19
CA SER A 3 5.90 38.53 77.66
C SER A 3 6.14 37.70 76.40
N ILE A 4 5.45 36.57 76.34
CA ILE A 4 5.50 35.49 75.35
C ILE A 4 4.23 35.61 74.49
N SER A 5 4.33 35.47 73.17
CA SER A 5 3.18 35.12 72.29
C SER A 5 3.74 34.46 71.02
N LYS A 6 3.77 33.12 70.87
CA LYS A 6 2.70 32.18 70.48
C LYS A 6 1.86 32.65 69.27
N THR A 7 2.17 32.11 68.06
CA THR A 7 1.27 31.59 66.99
C THR A 7 2.10 31.38 65.69
N LEU A 8 2.47 30.16 65.27
CA LEU A 8 1.75 29.13 64.46
C LEU A 8 1.49 29.47 62.96
N PHE A 9 2.04 28.61 62.09
CA PHE A 9 1.64 28.18 60.72
C PHE A 9 1.61 29.24 59.59
N ALA A 10 2.05 28.97 58.35
CA ALA A 10 1.98 27.73 57.59
C ALA A 10 3.12 27.57 56.57
N LEU A 11 3.67 26.35 56.48
CA LEU A 11 4.47 25.90 55.33
C LEU A 11 3.52 25.62 54.16
N LEU A 12 3.64 26.37 53.08
CA LEU A 12 3.02 26.06 51.78
C LEU A 12 4.04 25.31 50.93
N THR A 13 4.03 23.99 51.02
CA THR A 13 4.67 23.11 50.03
C THR A 13 3.84 23.14 48.75
N GLY A 14 4.32 23.88 47.74
CA GLY A 14 3.77 23.84 46.39
C GLY A 14 4.12 22.51 45.72
N VAL A 15 3.11 21.66 45.51
CA VAL A 15 3.25 20.45 44.69
C VAL A 15 3.03 20.87 43.23
N ALA A 16 4.12 20.93 42.46
CA ALA A 16 4.07 21.10 41.02
C ALA A 16 3.63 19.77 40.39
N SER A 17 2.33 19.62 40.13
CA SER A 17 1.78 18.48 39.41
C SER A 17 2.20 18.54 37.95
N VAL A 18 3.17 17.72 37.56
CA VAL A 18 3.52 17.48 36.15
C VAL A 18 2.39 16.67 35.54
N LEU A 19 1.50 17.32 34.79
CA LEU A 19 0.55 16.66 33.91
C LEU A 19 1.34 16.03 32.75
N ALA A 20 1.69 14.76 32.90
CA ALA A 20 2.11 13.93 31.78
C ALA A 20 0.92 13.83 30.82
N ALA A 21 0.94 14.61 29.75
CA ALA A 21 0.05 14.43 28.63
C ALA A 21 0.31 13.03 28.06
N ALA A 22 -0.56 12.08 28.38
CA ALA A 22 -0.61 10.81 27.69
C ALA A 22 -1.00 11.11 26.24
N SER A 23 -0.02 11.16 25.34
CA SER A 23 -0.28 11.15 23.91
C SER A 23 -1.19 9.95 23.63
N PRO A 24 -2.30 10.11 22.87
CA PRO A 24 -3.07 8.96 22.45
C PRO A 24 -2.12 8.02 21.71
N ALA A 25 -2.00 6.78 22.21
CA ALA A 25 -1.31 5.73 21.50
C ALA A 25 -1.91 5.70 20.10
N ALA A 26 -1.09 5.95 19.06
CA ALA A 26 -1.51 5.76 17.69
C ALA A 26 -2.07 4.35 17.60
N ALA A 27 -3.39 4.23 17.42
CA ALA A 27 -4.01 2.94 17.18
C ALA A 27 -3.27 2.35 15.97
N GLY A 28 -2.53 1.27 16.21
CA GLY A 28 -1.71 0.65 15.18
C GLY A 28 -2.58 0.36 13.97
N ALA A 29 -2.17 0.85 12.80
CA ALA A 29 -2.79 0.46 11.54
C ALA A 29 -2.85 -1.07 11.51
N SER A 30 -4.04 -1.62 11.24
CA SER A 30 -4.17 -3.06 11.07
C SER A 30 -3.40 -3.47 9.82
N PRO A 31 -2.59 -4.53 9.88
CA PRO A 31 -1.79 -4.94 8.73
C PRO A 31 -2.72 -5.29 7.55
N PRO A 32 -2.23 -5.16 6.30
CA PRO A 32 -3.02 -5.50 5.14
C PRO A 32 -3.55 -6.93 5.20
N ARG A 33 -4.81 -7.10 4.81
CA ARG A 33 -5.51 -8.38 4.83
C ARG A 33 -6.14 -8.69 3.48
N GLU A 34 -5.91 -9.88 2.96
CA GLU A 34 -6.57 -10.33 1.74
C GLU A 34 -8.07 -10.51 2.03
N LEU A 35 -8.91 -9.90 1.19
CA LEU A 35 -10.35 -10.00 1.27
C LEU A 35 -10.89 -11.11 0.35
N GLY A 36 -10.18 -11.41 -0.74
CA GLY A 36 -10.52 -12.42 -1.74
C GLY A 36 -10.65 -11.86 -3.15
N GLY A 37 -11.41 -12.57 -4.00
CA GLY A 37 -11.73 -12.11 -5.36
C GLY A 37 -12.86 -11.09 -5.39
N LEU A 38 -13.26 -10.68 -6.59
CA LEU A 38 -14.37 -9.74 -6.80
C LEU A 38 -15.28 -10.21 -7.92
N ASP A 39 -16.59 -9.93 -7.77
CA ASP A 39 -17.57 -10.19 -8.82
C ASP A 39 -17.71 -8.96 -9.71
N LEU A 40 -16.88 -8.90 -10.75
CA LEU A 40 -16.92 -7.84 -11.75
C LEU A 40 -18.29 -7.75 -12.45
N GLY A 41 -18.95 -8.89 -12.64
CA GLY A 41 -20.28 -8.92 -13.25
C GLY A 41 -21.32 -8.21 -12.39
N ALA A 42 -21.35 -8.49 -11.10
CA ALA A 42 -22.24 -7.83 -10.15
C ALA A 42 -21.89 -6.35 -9.98
N TYR A 43 -20.60 -6.02 -9.90
CA TYR A 43 -20.15 -4.63 -9.86
C TYR A 43 -20.63 -3.86 -11.09
N CYS A 44 -20.38 -4.36 -12.31
CA CYS A 44 -20.82 -3.69 -13.54
C CYS A 44 -22.34 -3.56 -13.61
N ARG A 45 -23.11 -4.57 -13.20
CA ARG A 45 -24.58 -4.48 -13.11
C ARG A 45 -25.05 -3.41 -12.13
N SER A 46 -24.35 -3.21 -11.02
CA SER A 46 -24.65 -2.13 -10.06
C SER A 46 -24.48 -0.74 -10.67
N LEU A 47 -23.65 -0.62 -11.71
CA LEU A 47 -23.45 0.61 -12.49
C LEU A 47 -24.44 0.76 -13.66
N GLY A 48 -25.40 -0.17 -13.81
CA GLY A 48 -26.38 -0.16 -14.90
C GLY A 48 -25.93 -0.86 -16.19
N ASN A 49 -24.79 -1.55 -16.18
CA ASN A 49 -24.31 -2.34 -17.32
C ASN A 49 -24.94 -3.74 -17.34
N ALA A 50 -24.85 -4.46 -18.46
CA ALA A 50 -25.32 -5.84 -18.58
C ALA A 50 -24.44 -6.83 -17.76
N GLY A 51 -23.15 -6.54 -17.65
CA GLY A 51 -22.19 -7.35 -16.90
C GLY A 51 -20.74 -6.95 -17.20
N ALA A 52 -19.80 -7.79 -16.79
CA ALA A 52 -18.39 -7.65 -17.14
C ALA A 52 -18.03 -8.58 -18.28
N VAL A 53 -17.13 -8.13 -19.15
CA VAL A 53 -16.58 -8.90 -20.27
C VAL A 53 -15.06 -8.74 -20.28
N LEU A 54 -14.36 -9.82 -20.56
CA LEU A 54 -12.93 -9.81 -20.84
C LEU A 54 -12.73 -9.69 -22.35
N ALA A 55 -12.11 -8.61 -22.80
CA ALA A 55 -11.89 -8.28 -24.21
C ALA A 55 -10.41 -8.39 -24.62
N GLY A 56 -9.70 -9.38 -24.08
CA GLY A 56 -8.27 -9.57 -24.27
C GLY A 56 -7.71 -10.63 -23.34
N SER A 57 -6.46 -10.46 -22.92
CA SER A 57 -5.73 -11.46 -22.14
C SER A 57 -4.96 -10.87 -20.96
N THR A 58 -5.19 -9.61 -20.61
CA THR A 58 -4.51 -8.91 -19.51
C THR A 58 -5.53 -8.43 -18.48
N ALA A 59 -5.05 -8.11 -17.28
CA ALA A 59 -5.89 -7.55 -16.22
C ALA A 59 -6.64 -6.28 -16.68
N TYR A 60 -6.08 -5.50 -17.60
CA TYR A 60 -6.72 -4.26 -18.09
C TYR A 60 -7.77 -4.48 -19.19
N ASP A 61 -7.90 -5.70 -19.71
CA ASP A 61 -8.88 -6.00 -20.76
C ASP A 61 -10.28 -6.32 -20.20
N TRP A 62 -10.48 -6.14 -18.90
CA TRP A 62 -11.80 -6.22 -18.28
C TRP A 62 -12.58 -4.92 -18.49
N HIS A 63 -13.80 -5.04 -18.99
CA HIS A 63 -14.71 -3.91 -19.21
C HIS A 63 -16.10 -4.23 -18.69
N CYS A 64 -16.84 -3.17 -18.34
CA CYS A 64 -18.28 -3.29 -18.20
C CYS A 64 -18.92 -3.20 -19.60
N ALA A 65 -19.80 -4.15 -19.92
CA ALA A 65 -20.52 -4.19 -21.19
C ALA A 65 -21.92 -3.59 -21.04
N ALA A 66 -22.22 -2.56 -21.82
CA ALA A 66 -23.55 -1.99 -21.94
C ALA A 66 -24.48 -2.92 -22.75
N ALA A 67 -25.80 -2.72 -22.63
CA ALA A 67 -26.81 -3.55 -23.31
C ALA A 67 -26.76 -3.43 -24.85
N ASP A 68 -26.23 -2.33 -25.38
CA ASP A 68 -26.06 -2.07 -26.81
C ASP A 68 -24.71 -2.60 -27.36
N GLY A 69 -23.93 -3.29 -26.53
CA GLY A 69 -22.60 -3.79 -26.89
C GLY A 69 -21.46 -2.79 -26.68
N GLY A 70 -21.75 -1.57 -26.23
CA GLY A 70 -20.76 -0.61 -25.78
C GLY A 70 -19.92 -1.16 -24.61
N ARG A 71 -18.69 -0.66 -24.47
CA ARG A 71 -17.77 -1.04 -23.39
C ARG A 71 -17.28 0.20 -22.68
N SER A 72 -17.28 0.15 -21.35
CA SER A 72 -16.65 1.16 -20.51
C SER A 72 -15.58 0.54 -19.64
N ASP A 73 -14.54 1.31 -19.35
CA ASP A 73 -13.48 0.90 -18.45
C ASP A 73 -14.03 0.66 -17.04
N LEU A 74 -13.45 -0.30 -16.34
CA LEU A 74 -13.67 -0.50 -14.92
C LEU A 74 -12.35 -0.29 -14.18
N THR A 75 -12.45 0.17 -12.93
CA THR A 75 -11.28 0.26 -12.04
C THR A 75 -11.42 -0.81 -10.97
N PHE A 76 -10.41 -1.66 -10.83
CA PHE A 76 -10.43 -2.73 -9.83
C PHE A 76 -10.53 -2.18 -8.41
N ASP A 77 -9.88 -1.05 -8.12
CA ASP A 77 -10.02 -0.34 -6.85
C ASP A 77 -11.49 -0.04 -6.50
N ALA A 78 -12.25 0.55 -7.43
CA ALA A 78 -13.66 0.85 -7.18
C ALA A 78 -14.49 -0.42 -7.04
N ALA A 79 -14.21 -1.44 -7.84
CA ALA A 79 -14.88 -2.73 -7.76
C ALA A 79 -14.61 -3.44 -6.41
N CYS A 80 -13.38 -3.36 -5.89
CA CYS A 80 -13.02 -3.88 -4.57
C CYS A 80 -13.75 -3.14 -3.44
N ARG A 81 -13.80 -1.81 -3.49
CA ARG A 81 -14.53 -1.00 -2.50
C ARG A 81 -16.02 -1.29 -2.50
N TRP A 82 -16.60 -1.48 -3.69
CA TRP A 82 -17.99 -1.87 -3.85
C TRP A 82 -18.27 -3.27 -3.30
N THR A 83 -17.45 -4.26 -3.70
CA THR A 83 -17.62 -5.68 -3.33
C THR A 83 -17.59 -5.87 -1.81
N TYR A 84 -16.70 -5.16 -1.12
CA TYR A 84 -16.48 -5.32 0.32
C TYR A 84 -17.08 -4.19 1.17
N ALA A 85 -17.82 -3.27 0.54
CA ALA A 85 -18.48 -2.13 1.19
C ALA A 85 -17.55 -1.33 2.13
N THR A 86 -16.30 -1.11 1.73
CA THR A 86 -15.30 -0.37 2.51
C THR A 86 -14.42 0.51 1.64
N GLY A 87 -14.10 1.72 2.09
CA GLY A 87 -13.17 2.63 1.40
C GLY A 87 -11.71 2.17 1.46
N ASP A 88 -11.40 1.29 2.41
CA ASP A 88 -10.05 0.78 2.69
C ASP A 88 -9.67 -0.42 1.81
N ALA A 89 -10.58 -0.87 0.94
CA ALA A 89 -10.28 -1.91 -0.03
C ALA A 89 -9.53 -1.33 -1.23
N VAL A 90 -8.49 -2.03 -1.66
CA VAL A 90 -7.70 -1.75 -2.86
C VAL A 90 -7.51 -3.05 -3.65
N ASP A 91 -7.30 -2.94 -4.95
CA ASP A 91 -6.93 -4.10 -5.77
C ASP A 91 -5.44 -4.47 -5.65
N ARG A 92 -5.11 -5.70 -5.98
CA ARG A 92 -3.76 -6.16 -6.27
C ARG A 92 -3.82 -7.10 -7.45
N ILE A 93 -3.18 -6.73 -8.54
CA ILE A 93 -2.96 -7.58 -9.71
C ILE A 93 -1.71 -8.42 -9.43
N GLY A 94 -1.87 -9.74 -9.30
CA GLY A 94 -0.75 -10.65 -9.06
C GLY A 94 0.15 -10.82 -10.29
N ASP A 95 -0.46 -11.00 -11.45
CA ASP A 95 0.20 -11.06 -12.76
C ASP A 95 -0.64 -10.28 -13.78
N PHE A 96 -0.09 -9.21 -14.33
CA PHE A 96 -0.75 -8.38 -15.34
C PHE A 96 -1.22 -9.19 -16.56
N ARG A 97 -0.51 -10.27 -16.90
CA ARG A 97 -0.81 -11.15 -18.04
C ARG A 97 -1.80 -12.25 -17.70
N ASP A 98 -2.23 -12.35 -16.44
CA ASP A 98 -3.32 -13.20 -16.00
C ASP A 98 -4.50 -12.30 -15.57
N PRO A 99 -5.56 -12.21 -16.40
CA PRO A 99 -6.71 -11.36 -16.11
C PRO A 99 -7.51 -11.81 -14.88
N THR A 100 -7.23 -13.00 -14.33
CA THR A 100 -7.90 -13.56 -13.16
C THR A 100 -7.08 -13.41 -11.87
N SER A 101 -5.86 -12.88 -11.95
CA SER A 101 -4.94 -12.75 -10.82
C SER A 101 -5.29 -11.62 -9.84
N VAL A 102 -6.34 -10.86 -10.12
CA VAL A 102 -6.74 -9.70 -9.31
C VAL A 102 -7.41 -10.16 -8.02
N LYS A 103 -6.93 -9.62 -6.90
CA LYS A 103 -7.51 -9.81 -5.56
C LYS A 103 -7.74 -8.47 -4.90
N CYS A 104 -8.67 -8.44 -3.94
CA CYS A 104 -8.91 -7.28 -3.11
C CYS A 104 -8.20 -7.44 -1.76
N TRP A 105 -7.67 -6.34 -1.26
CA TRP A 105 -6.98 -6.26 0.02
C TRP A 105 -7.54 -5.10 0.82
N GLN A 106 -7.76 -5.31 2.12
CA GLN A 106 -7.98 -4.21 3.06
C GLN A 106 -6.61 -3.70 3.49
N VAL A 107 -6.40 -2.39 3.42
CA VAL A 107 -5.14 -1.72 3.74
C VAL A 107 -5.38 -0.50 4.61
N ALA A 108 -4.36 -0.02 5.32
CA ALA A 108 -4.46 1.29 5.95
C ALA A 108 -4.46 2.42 4.89
N PRO A 109 -5.01 3.60 5.23
CA PRO A 109 -4.87 4.78 4.39
C PRO A 109 -3.39 5.12 4.16
N GLY A 110 -3.01 5.32 2.90
CA GLY A 110 -1.65 5.68 2.51
C GLY A 110 -0.91 4.58 1.74
N ALA A 111 0.21 4.98 1.15
CA ALA A 111 1.13 4.10 0.45
C ALA A 111 2.52 4.71 0.49
N VAL A 112 3.54 3.86 0.57
CA VAL A 112 4.94 4.26 0.46
C VAL A 112 5.47 3.78 -0.90
N ALA A 113 6.19 4.63 -1.62
CA ALA A 113 6.87 4.20 -2.84
C ALA A 113 8.05 3.27 -2.46
N PRO A 114 8.24 2.12 -3.13
CA PRO A 114 9.37 1.23 -2.85
C PRO A 114 10.70 1.91 -3.15
N ASP A 115 11.67 1.68 -2.27
CA ASP A 115 13.05 2.13 -2.41
C ASP A 115 13.90 0.99 -2.99
N PHE A 116 13.86 0.87 -4.33
CA PHE A 116 14.59 -0.16 -5.06
C PHE A 116 16.12 -0.03 -4.90
N GLU A 117 16.63 1.21 -4.87
CA GLU A 117 18.08 1.46 -4.77
C GLU A 117 18.63 0.97 -3.43
N ASN A 118 18.00 1.38 -2.32
CA ASN A 118 18.38 0.92 -0.99
C ASN A 118 18.19 -0.59 -0.84
N TYR A 119 17.11 -1.16 -1.40
CA TYR A 119 16.94 -2.61 -1.39
C TYR A 119 18.11 -3.32 -2.07
N CYS A 120 18.38 -3.00 -3.34
CA CYS A 120 19.42 -3.66 -4.13
C CYS A 120 20.82 -3.49 -3.53
N THR A 121 21.18 -2.28 -3.10
CA THR A 121 22.48 -2.05 -2.45
C THR A 121 22.60 -2.80 -1.12
N SER A 122 21.52 -2.87 -0.34
CA SER A 122 21.51 -3.62 0.92
C SER A 122 21.59 -5.14 0.76
N THR A 123 21.21 -5.68 -0.41
CA THR A 123 21.30 -7.11 -0.74
C THR A 123 22.59 -7.46 -1.49
N GLY A 124 23.55 -6.54 -1.55
CA GLY A 124 24.89 -6.77 -2.10
C GLY A 124 25.02 -6.49 -3.59
N HIS A 125 24.02 -5.85 -4.21
CA HIS A 125 24.12 -5.37 -5.58
C HIS A 125 24.73 -3.97 -5.66
N SER A 126 25.15 -3.57 -6.86
CA SER A 126 25.75 -2.24 -7.06
C SER A 126 24.71 -1.12 -7.04
N ALA A 127 23.53 -1.35 -7.61
CA ALA A 127 22.44 -0.37 -7.70
C ALA A 127 21.11 -1.04 -8.09
N ALA A 128 20.04 -0.26 -8.19
CA ALA A 128 18.85 -0.60 -8.95
C ALA A 128 18.90 -0.01 -10.37
N ALA A 129 18.26 -0.70 -11.31
CA ALA A 129 18.13 -0.25 -12.68
C ALA A 129 16.70 -0.49 -13.19
N LEU A 130 16.17 0.48 -13.94
CA LEU A 130 14.92 0.34 -14.67
C LEU A 130 15.25 0.11 -16.15
N LEU A 131 14.93 -1.08 -16.68
CA LEU A 131 15.32 -1.50 -18.04
C LEU A 131 14.23 -1.30 -19.09
N GLY A 132 13.14 -0.65 -18.72
CA GLY A 132 11.97 -0.45 -19.56
C GLY A 132 11.04 0.59 -18.94
N THR A 133 9.75 0.51 -19.24
CA THR A 133 8.75 1.48 -18.78
C THR A 133 7.69 0.88 -17.89
N THR A 134 7.62 -0.45 -17.80
CA THR A 134 6.58 -1.15 -17.04
C THR A 134 7.04 -1.44 -15.62
N VAL A 135 6.07 -1.70 -14.76
CA VAL A 135 6.26 -2.09 -13.36
C VAL A 135 7.13 -3.35 -13.18
N TYR A 136 7.29 -4.18 -14.22
CA TYR A 136 8.09 -5.40 -14.18
C TYR A 136 9.56 -5.23 -14.60
N ASP A 137 9.94 -4.02 -15.02
CA ASP A 137 11.26 -3.75 -15.61
C ASP A 137 12.32 -3.33 -14.58
N TRP A 138 11.97 -3.27 -13.29
CA TRP A 138 12.93 -3.07 -12.21
C TRP A 138 13.83 -4.28 -12.04
N ARG A 139 15.13 -4.01 -11.91
CA ARG A 139 16.20 -4.99 -11.71
C ARG A 139 17.20 -4.48 -10.68
N CYS A 140 17.83 -5.38 -9.95
CA CYS A 140 19.11 -5.06 -9.33
C CYS A 140 20.23 -5.23 -10.37
N VAL A 141 21.31 -4.46 -10.27
CA VAL A 141 22.43 -4.51 -11.21
C VAL A 141 23.76 -4.62 -10.47
N ASN A 142 24.67 -5.44 -11.01
CA ASN A 142 26.09 -5.45 -10.65
C ASN A 142 26.92 -4.90 -11.80
N HIS A 143 27.78 -3.93 -11.51
CA HIS A 143 28.68 -3.36 -12.50
C HIS A 143 30.04 -4.06 -12.46
N SER A 144 30.52 -4.48 -13.63
CA SER A 144 31.85 -5.07 -13.79
C SER A 144 32.53 -4.50 -15.04
N ARG A 145 33.83 -4.79 -15.22
CA ARG A 145 34.56 -4.43 -16.45
C ARG A 145 33.96 -5.06 -17.71
N GLY A 146 33.26 -6.20 -17.57
CA GLY A 146 32.57 -6.88 -18.67
C GLY A 146 31.17 -6.33 -18.97
N GLY A 147 30.71 -5.30 -18.24
CA GLY A 147 29.37 -4.73 -18.37
C GLY A 147 28.47 -5.04 -17.16
N PRO A 148 27.20 -4.59 -17.22
CA PRO A 148 26.21 -4.82 -16.17
C PRO A 148 25.61 -6.23 -16.23
N THR A 149 25.44 -6.85 -15.07
CA THR A 149 24.64 -8.08 -14.90
C THR A 149 23.37 -7.73 -14.11
N TYR A 150 22.20 -8.17 -14.60
CA TYR A 150 20.90 -7.82 -14.04
C TYR A 150 20.23 -9.00 -13.32
N PHE A 151 19.50 -8.70 -12.25
CA PHE A 151 18.83 -9.66 -11.40
C PHE A 151 17.37 -9.26 -11.19
N SER A 152 16.46 -10.25 -11.11
CA SER A 152 15.05 -10.01 -10.81
C SER A 152 14.88 -9.43 -9.41
N VAL A 153 13.83 -8.63 -9.23
CA VAL A 153 13.49 -8.01 -7.96
C VAL A 153 12.18 -8.61 -7.44
N ASP A 154 12.18 -9.01 -6.17
CA ASP A 154 10.96 -9.28 -5.43
C ASP A 154 10.45 -7.97 -4.83
N VAL A 155 9.36 -7.43 -5.37
CA VAL A 155 8.84 -6.12 -4.97
C VAL A 155 8.24 -6.15 -3.56
N LEU A 156 7.69 -7.28 -3.12
CA LEU A 156 7.24 -7.40 -1.73
C LEU A 156 8.43 -7.34 -0.77
N ALA A 157 9.56 -7.97 -1.13
CA ALA A 157 10.79 -7.88 -0.36
C ALA A 157 11.34 -6.44 -0.32
N VAL A 158 11.26 -5.70 -1.44
CA VAL A 158 11.61 -4.27 -1.48
C VAL A 158 10.71 -3.48 -0.54
N CYS A 159 9.39 -3.68 -0.62
CA CYS A 159 8.44 -2.99 0.24
C CYS A 159 8.66 -3.26 1.72
N ARG A 160 8.93 -4.52 2.10
CA ARG A 160 9.32 -4.88 3.47
C ARG A 160 10.62 -4.19 3.89
N LYS A 161 11.60 -4.05 3.00
CA LYS A 161 12.82 -3.29 3.31
C LYS A 161 12.51 -1.80 3.54
N THR A 162 11.77 -1.18 2.62
CA THR A 162 11.42 0.25 2.66
C THR A 162 10.62 0.64 3.90
N THR A 163 9.72 -0.23 4.35
CA THR A 163 8.78 0.06 5.43
C THR A 163 9.16 -0.60 6.76
N SER A 164 10.41 -1.05 6.90
CA SER A 164 10.88 -1.77 8.09
C SER A 164 9.95 -2.93 8.49
N VAL A 165 9.67 -3.78 7.51
CA VAL A 165 8.85 -5.01 7.52
C VAL A 165 7.34 -4.84 7.75
N THR A 166 6.83 -3.60 7.82
CA THR A 166 5.40 -3.35 8.03
C THR A 166 4.55 -3.60 6.79
N ALA A 167 5.09 -3.39 5.59
CA ALA A 167 4.36 -3.70 4.36
C ALA A 167 4.22 -5.21 4.15
N THR A 168 2.99 -5.66 4.01
CA THR A 168 2.67 -7.06 3.67
C THR A 168 2.08 -7.21 2.28
N VAL A 169 1.82 -6.09 1.59
CA VAL A 169 1.22 -6.04 0.26
C VAL A 169 1.91 -4.99 -0.59
N GLU A 170 2.32 -5.41 -1.78
CA GLU A 170 2.76 -4.59 -2.89
C GLU A 170 1.71 -4.62 -4.00
N ARG A 171 1.46 -3.46 -4.61
CA ARG A 171 0.62 -3.33 -5.81
C ARG A 171 1.15 -2.22 -6.70
N PHE A 172 0.76 -2.22 -7.97
CA PHE A 172 0.98 -1.08 -8.86
C PHE A 172 -0.36 -0.43 -9.22
N VAL A 173 -0.36 0.88 -9.47
CA VAL A 173 -1.56 1.60 -9.92
C VAL A 173 -1.68 1.55 -11.45
N ASN A 174 -0.56 1.68 -12.17
CA ASN A 174 -0.52 1.66 -13.62
C ASN A 174 0.62 0.74 -14.09
N TYR A 175 0.27 -0.36 -14.76
CA TYR A 175 1.24 -1.32 -15.29
C TYR A 175 2.30 -0.65 -16.20
N TYR A 176 1.88 0.33 -17.00
CA TYR A 176 2.73 1.03 -17.96
C TYR A 176 3.54 2.19 -17.36
N ASP A 177 3.46 2.39 -16.04
CA ASP A 177 4.29 3.34 -15.32
C ASP A 177 5.03 2.62 -14.18
N ALA A 178 6.30 2.32 -14.43
CA ALA A 178 7.21 1.65 -13.50
C ALA A 178 7.33 2.33 -12.12
N ARG A 179 6.92 3.60 -11.98
CA ARG A 179 7.02 4.35 -10.72
C ARG A 179 5.76 4.31 -9.88
N THR A 180 4.71 3.61 -10.32
CA THR A 180 3.42 3.56 -9.62
C THR A 180 3.27 2.40 -8.65
N TRP A 181 4.37 1.72 -8.31
CA TRP A 181 4.38 0.77 -7.22
C TRP A 181 4.03 1.43 -5.87
N GLN A 182 3.30 0.68 -5.05
CA GLN A 182 2.85 1.08 -3.73
C GLN A 182 3.09 -0.06 -2.75
N CYS A 183 3.82 0.26 -1.68
CA CYS A 183 3.93 -0.56 -0.48
C CYS A 183 2.78 -0.18 0.45
N ARG A 184 1.91 -1.15 0.74
CA ARG A 184 0.75 -0.99 1.62
C ARG A 184 1.06 -1.58 2.99
N VAL A 185 0.73 -0.80 4.02
CA VAL A 185 0.95 -1.07 5.45
C VAL A 185 -0.37 -1.14 6.20
#